data_AF-A0A7K2LVA3-F1
#
_entry.id   AF-A0A7K2LVA3-F1
#
_cell.length_a   1.000
_cell.length_b   1.000
_cell.length_c   1.000
_cell.angle_alpha   90.00
_cell.angle_beta   90.00
_cell.angle_gamma   90.00
#
_symmetry.space_group_name_H-M   'P 1'
#
loop_
_entity.id
_entity.type
_entity.pdbx_description
1 polymer ?
#
loop_
_entity_poly.entity_id
_entity_poly.type
_entity_poly.pdbx_seq_one_letter_code
_entity_poly.pdbx_strand_id
1 'polypeptide(L)'
;PGWSVQAVFDWAQQGLERGAALHVPAARCLSAVAGPEDRPEILRAARHGSDGARCTALRYLADGDDPVALDLIEAAVSDGSAVVADAA
;
A
#
# COMPACT_ATOMS: atom_id res chain seq x y z
N PRO A 1 -2.12 -7.20 20.93
CA PRO A 1 -1.93 -5.82 20.42
C PRO A 1 -2.57 -5.68 19.03
N GLY A 2 -3.64 -4.89 18.92
CA GLY A 2 -4.35 -4.66 17.66
C GLY A 2 -3.61 -3.64 16.82
N TRP A 3 -3.15 -4.04 15.64
CA TRP A 3 -2.62 -3.13 14.63
C TRP A 3 -3.78 -2.57 13.80
N SER A 4 -3.76 -1.28 13.49
CA SER A 4 -4.68 -0.66 12.53
C SER A 4 -4.08 -0.64 11.13
N VAL A 5 -4.91 -0.40 10.10
CA VAL A 5 -4.46 -0.18 8.72
C VAL A 5 -3.45 0.96 8.64
N GLN A 6 -3.76 2.12 9.22
CA GLN A 6 -2.82 3.25 9.30
C GLN A 6 -1.48 2.86 9.96
N ALA A 7 -1.49 2.07 11.04
CA ALA A 7 -0.25 1.64 11.70
C ALA A 7 0.64 0.77 10.80
N VAL A 8 0.02 -0.06 9.94
CA VAL A 8 0.74 -0.85 8.94
C VAL A 8 1.36 0.05 7.87
N PHE A 9 0.61 1.05 7.39
CA PHE A 9 1.14 2.03 6.43
C PHE A 9 2.29 2.85 6.99
N ASP A 10 2.16 3.34 8.22
CA ASP A 10 3.21 4.09 8.91
C ASP A 10 4.46 3.23 9.07
N TRP A 11 4.31 1.95 9.38
CA TRP A 11 5.43 1.01 9.47
C TRP A 11 6.12 0.79 8.13
N ALA A 12 5.36 0.64 7.04
CA ALA A 12 5.93 0.51 5.71
C ALA A 12 6.72 1.76 5.29
N GLN A 13 6.17 2.95 5.55
CA GLN A 13 6.83 4.23 5.29
C GLN A 13 8.12 4.38 6.11
N GLN A 14 8.05 4.08 7.40
CA GLN A 14 9.20 4.07 8.30
C GLN A 14 10.31 3.11 7.86
N GLY A 15 9.95 1.96 7.27
CA GLY A 15 10.90 1.04 6.66
C GLY A 15 11.60 1.68 5.46
N LEU A 16 10.83 2.26 4.56
CA LEU A 16 11.33 2.89 3.34
C LEU A 16 12.31 4.03 3.67
N GLU A 17 11.97 4.89 4.63
CA GLU A 17 12.84 5.98 5.10
C GLU A 17 14.17 5.48 5.69
N ARG A 18 14.20 4.25 6.18
CA ARG A 18 15.41 3.57 6.67
C ARG A 18 16.11 2.73 5.61
N GLY A 19 15.64 2.78 4.35
CA GLY A 19 16.20 2.02 3.23
C GLY A 19 15.73 0.58 3.13
N ALA A 20 14.65 0.20 3.82
CA ALA A 20 14.07 -1.14 3.78
C ALA A 20 12.72 -1.14 3.06
N ALA A 21 12.61 -1.88 1.95
CA ALA A 21 11.35 -2.04 1.24
C ALA A 21 10.40 -3.00 1.99
N LEU A 22 9.57 -2.47 2.87
CA LEU A 22 8.64 -3.25 3.71
C LEU A 22 7.23 -3.41 3.12
N HIS A 23 6.96 -2.92 1.92
CA HIS A 23 5.61 -2.92 1.35
C HIS A 23 5.01 -4.34 1.19
N VAL A 24 5.83 -5.34 0.84
CA VAL A 24 5.38 -6.74 0.73
C VAL A 24 4.99 -7.34 2.09
N PRO A 25 5.84 -7.35 3.14
CA PRO A 25 5.42 -7.84 4.45
C PRO A 25 4.29 -6.99 5.07
N ALA A 26 4.26 -5.67 4.83
CA ALA A 26 3.17 -4.82 5.29
C ALA A 26 1.83 -5.18 4.63
N ALA A 27 1.80 -5.49 3.32
CA ALA A 27 0.58 -5.92 2.64
C ALA A 27 0.02 -7.24 3.23
N ARG A 28 0.90 -8.17 3.63
CA ARG A 28 0.48 -9.38 4.37
C ARG A 28 -0.08 -9.06 5.76
N CYS A 29 0.41 -8.02 6.42
CA CYS A 29 -0.19 -7.56 7.66
C CYS A 29 -1.59 -6.96 7.40
N LEU A 30 -1.79 -6.22 6.31
CA LEU A 30 -3.11 -5.70 5.93
C LEU A 30 -4.14 -6.82 5.77
N SER A 31 -3.80 -7.96 5.18
CA SER A 31 -4.75 -9.08 5.06
C SER A 31 -5.22 -9.65 6.40
N ALA A 32 -4.50 -9.39 7.50
CA ALA A 32 -4.87 -9.83 8.83
C ALA A 32 -5.64 -8.78 9.65
N VAL A 33 -5.56 -7.50 9.28
CA VAL A 33 -6.11 -6.39 10.09
C VAL A 33 -7.20 -5.58 9.39
N ALA A 34 -7.21 -5.55 8.06
CA ALA A 34 -8.17 -4.77 7.30
C ALA A 34 -9.52 -5.49 7.25
N GLY A 35 -10.58 -4.79 7.67
CA GLY A 35 -11.96 -5.17 7.44
C GLY A 35 -12.51 -4.55 6.14
N PRO A 36 -13.69 -4.98 5.67
CA PRO A 36 -14.36 -4.37 4.51
C PRO A 36 -14.56 -2.84 4.63
N GLU A 37 -14.73 -2.34 5.85
CA GLU A 37 -14.88 -0.93 6.19
C GLU A 37 -13.64 -0.09 5.90
N ASP A 38 -12.46 -0.70 5.87
CA ASP A 38 -11.18 -0.01 5.64
C ASP A 38 -10.89 0.20 4.15
N ARG A 39 -11.65 -0.44 3.25
CA ARG A 39 -11.41 -0.35 1.81
C ARG A 39 -11.31 1.10 1.30
N PRO A 40 -12.16 2.06 1.71
CA PRO A 40 -12.02 3.46 1.28
C PRO A 40 -10.69 4.11 1.73
N GLU A 41 -10.16 3.73 2.90
CA GLU A 41 -8.86 4.21 3.39
C GLU A 41 -7.71 3.64 2.55
N ILE A 42 -7.74 2.34 2.28
CA ILE A 42 -6.73 1.65 1.47
C ILE A 42 -6.70 2.22 0.04
N LEU A 43 -7.86 2.49 -0.56
CA LEU A 43 -7.94 3.12 -1.88
C LEU A 43 -7.39 4.55 -1.87
N ARG A 44 -7.61 5.30 -0.79
CA ARG A 44 -7.04 6.65 -0.64
C ARG A 44 -5.52 6.57 -0.49
N ALA A 45 -5.03 5.61 0.28
CA ALA A 45 -3.60 5.36 0.46
C ALA A 45 -2.93 4.99 -0.86
N ALA A 46 -3.51 4.10 -1.67
CA ALA A 46 -2.97 3.73 -2.99
C ALA A 46 -2.80 4.95 -3.93
N ARG A 47 -3.76 5.88 -3.91
CA ARG A 47 -3.74 7.07 -4.78
C ARG A 47 -2.82 8.17 -4.29
N HIS A 48 -2.81 8.43 -2.98
CA HIS A 48 -2.27 9.68 -2.42
C HIS A 48 -1.45 9.51 -1.14
N GLY A 49 -1.17 8.27 -0.73
CA GLY A 49 -0.34 8.01 0.45
C GLY A 49 1.11 8.43 0.23
N SER A 50 1.92 8.30 1.28
CA SER A 50 3.37 8.28 1.13
C SER A 50 3.81 7.06 0.32
N ASP A 51 5.01 7.07 -0.26
CA ASP A 51 5.48 5.98 -1.12
C ASP A 51 5.37 4.61 -0.43
N GLY A 52 5.78 4.49 0.84
CA GLY A 52 5.65 3.23 1.57
C GLY A 52 4.20 2.77 1.76
N ALA A 53 3.28 3.71 2.04
CA ALA A 53 1.85 3.42 2.14
C ALA A 53 1.24 3.05 0.78
N ARG A 54 1.61 3.78 -0.29
CA ARG A 54 1.15 3.55 -1.65
C ARG A 54 1.54 2.18 -2.17
N CYS A 55 2.82 1.83 -2.10
CA CYS A 55 3.32 0.51 -2.50
C CYS A 55 2.60 -0.61 -1.71
N THR A 56 2.38 -0.41 -0.41
CA THR A 56 1.70 -1.39 0.44
C THR A 56 0.24 -1.58 0.03
N ALA A 57 -0.48 -0.48 -0.20
CA ALA A 57 -1.89 -0.52 -0.59
C ALA A 57 -2.07 -1.13 -1.98
N LEU A 58 -1.25 -0.73 -2.97
CA LEU A 58 -1.27 -1.30 -4.32
C LEU A 58 -0.99 -2.80 -4.28
N ARG A 59 0.03 -3.22 -3.53
CA ARG A 59 0.37 -4.63 -3.34
C ARG A 59 -0.78 -5.43 -2.74
N TYR A 60 -1.40 -4.92 -1.67
CA TYR A 60 -2.52 -5.57 -1.00
C TYR A 60 -3.73 -5.73 -1.94
N LEU A 61 -4.06 -4.69 -2.72
CA LEU A 61 -5.17 -4.72 -3.67
C LEU A 61 -4.91 -5.72 -4.81
N ALA A 62 -3.68 -5.76 -5.32
CA ALA A 62 -3.28 -6.71 -6.35
C ALA A 62 -3.28 -8.16 -5.85
N ASP A 63 -2.72 -8.42 -4.65
CA ASP A 63 -2.72 -9.75 -4.04
C ASP A 63 -4.15 -10.26 -3.73
N GLY A 64 -5.12 -9.34 -3.57
CA GLY A 64 -6.54 -9.64 -3.32
C GLY A 64 -7.44 -9.61 -4.57
N ASP A 65 -6.87 -9.48 -5.78
CA ASP A 65 -7.60 -9.35 -7.05
C ASP A 65 -8.67 -8.23 -7.02
N ASP A 66 -8.42 -7.11 -6.33
CA ASP A 66 -9.37 -5.99 -6.31
C ASP A 66 -9.51 -5.42 -7.73
N PRO A 67 -10.74 -5.25 -8.25
CA PRO A 67 -10.96 -4.87 -9.64
C PRO A 67 -10.36 -3.51 -10.02
N VAL A 68 -10.08 -2.63 -9.06
CA VAL A 68 -9.46 -1.32 -9.35
C VAL A 68 -7.94 -1.34 -9.29
N ALA A 69 -7.30 -2.48 -8.96
CA ALA A 69 -5.87 -2.55 -8.74
C ALA A 69 -5.08 -2.16 -9.99
N LEU A 70 -5.48 -2.65 -11.17
CA LEU A 70 -4.80 -2.36 -12.43
C LEU A 70 -4.79 -0.86 -12.75
N ASP A 71 -5.96 -0.20 -12.69
CA ASP A 71 -6.07 1.24 -12.95
C ASP A 71 -5.21 2.08 -11.98
N LEU A 72 -5.13 1.65 -10.73
CA LEU A 72 -4.32 2.32 -9.71
C LEU A 72 -2.81 2.13 -9.94
N ILE A 73 -2.39 0.96 -10.39
CA ILE A 73 -0.99 0.67 -10.75
C ILE A 73 -0.59 1.50 -11.97
N GLU A 74 -1.41 1.52 -13.02
CA GLU A 74 -1.14 2.33 -14.22
C GLU A 74 -1.03 3.83 -13.89
N ALA A 75 -1.92 4.34 -13.03
CA ALA A 75 -1.86 5.71 -12.55
C ALA A 75 -0.58 5.97 -11.74
N ALA A 76 -0.16 5.03 -10.90
CA ALA A 76 1.04 5.16 -10.08
C ALA A 76 2.32 5.16 -10.92
N VAL A 77 2.42 4.31 -11.94
CA VAL A 77 3.54 4.31 -12.89
C VAL A 77 3.63 5.64 -13.65
N SER A 78 2.49 6.28 -13.91
CA SER A 78 2.41 7.52 -14.68
C SER A 78 2.74 8.79 -13.87
N ASP A 79 2.74 8.74 -12.54
CA ASP A 79 2.84 9.94 -11.69
C ASP A 79 4.27 10.41 -11.37
N GLY A 80 5.28 9.59 -11.68
CA GLY A 80 6.70 9.95 -11.57
C GLY A 80 7.40 9.56 -10.26
N SER A 81 6.75 8.91 -9.29
CA SER A 81 7.46 8.31 -8.15
C SER A 81 8.14 7.00 -8.57
N ALA A 82 9.46 7.02 -8.77
CA ALA A 82 10.22 5.83 -9.15
C ALA A 82 10.09 4.69 -8.13
N VAL A 83 10.03 5.01 -6.84
CA VAL A 83 9.85 4.01 -5.77
C VAL A 83 8.51 3.29 -5.89
N VAL A 84 7.44 4.04 -6.21
CA VAL A 84 6.10 3.46 -6.35
C VAL A 84 5.99 2.72 -7.68
N ALA A 85 6.53 3.27 -8.77
CA ALA A 85 6.53 2.64 -10.07
C ALA A 85 7.28 1.29 -10.09
N ASP A 86 8.44 1.20 -9.41
CA ASP A 86 9.23 -0.04 -9.35
C ASP A 86 8.58 -1.14 -8.48
N ALA A 87 7.69 -0.74 -7.56
CA ALA A 87 7.04 -1.66 -6.62
C ALA A 87 5.66 -2.16 -7.08
N ALA A 88 5.08 -1.53 -8.11
CA ALA A 88 3.75 -1.80 -8.65
C ALA A 88 3.80 -2.81 -9.81
#